data_AF-A0A915PLP9-F1
#
_entry.id   AF-A0A915PLP9-F1
#
_cell.length_a   1.000
_cell.length_b   1.000
_cell.length_c   1.000
_cell.angle_alpha   90.00
_cell.angle_beta   90.00
_cell.angle_gamma   90.00
#
_symmetry.space_group_name_H-M   'P 1'
#
loop_
_entity.id
_entity.type
_entity.pdbx_description
1 polymer ?
#
loop_
_entity_poly.entity_id
_entity_poly.type
_entity_poly.pdbx_seq_one_letter_code
_entity_poly.pdbx_strand_id
1 'polypeptide(L)'
;MKDAWLEETYRGPEGLDNRRAYVVCNVDQPNVDNWLRTPKINVKGANRLHVEVTFTMRDCSEFPGNARSCKETFRLYAVQLMNNEQYQNAWDSDYWDLIDRITADTGRHSKHDPTTAAVNQEVRSYTVTKDAVYFAFRDSGACISILNVKVLEFKKL
;
A
#
# COMPACT_ATOMS: atom_id res chain seq x y z
N MET A 1 19.28 4.97 10.40
CA MET A 1 18.69 4.59 9.10
C MET A 1 17.19 4.79 9.27
N LYS A 2 16.52 5.55 8.39
CA LYS A 2 15.06 5.69 8.50
C LYS A 2 14.48 4.33 8.12
N ASP A 3 13.99 3.59 9.10
CA ASP A 3 13.29 2.32 8.87
C ASP A 3 12.10 2.64 7.97
N ALA A 4 12.20 2.27 6.69
CA ALA A 4 11.19 2.51 5.67
C ALA A 4 10.63 1.16 5.21
N TRP A 5 9.82 1.16 4.16
CA TRP A 5 9.42 -0.08 3.51
C TRP A 5 10.63 -0.90 3.07
N LEU A 6 10.67 -2.17 3.46
CA LEU A 6 11.71 -3.12 3.08
C LEU A 6 11.15 -4.09 2.04
N GLU A 7 11.89 -4.30 0.95
CA GLU A 7 11.55 -5.34 -0.02
C GLU A 7 12.02 -6.70 0.52
N GLU A 8 11.12 -7.68 0.54
CA GLU A 8 11.41 -9.05 0.92
C GLU A 8 10.92 -10.04 -0.14
N THR A 9 11.46 -11.26 -0.09
CA THR A 9 10.95 -12.38 -0.88
C THR A 9 10.21 -13.33 0.05
N TYR A 10 9.00 -13.71 -0.33
CA TYR A 10 8.21 -14.70 0.38
C TYR A 10 7.76 -15.82 -0.58
N ARG A 11 7.44 -16.98 -0.02
CA ARG A 11 6.90 -18.09 -0.79
C ARG A 11 5.41 -17.85 -1.03
N GLY A 12 4.98 -17.90 -2.29
CA GLY A 12 3.59 -17.66 -2.67
C GLY A 12 2.60 -18.60 -1.99
N PRO A 13 1.28 -18.29 -2.00
CA PRO A 13 0.27 -19.03 -1.23
C PRO A 13 0.23 -20.54 -1.54
N GLU A 14 0.48 -20.91 -2.80
CA GLU A 14 0.50 -22.32 -3.24
C GLU A 14 1.85 -23.01 -2.99
N GLY A 15 2.86 -22.27 -2.52
CA GLY A 15 4.20 -22.79 -2.29
C GLY A 15 5.00 -23.06 -3.57
N LEU A 16 4.49 -22.68 -4.75
CA LEU A 16 5.07 -23.03 -6.04
C LEU A 16 6.02 -21.96 -6.59
N ASP A 17 5.86 -20.72 -6.16
CA ASP A 17 6.62 -19.57 -6.65
C ASP A 17 7.17 -18.72 -5.49
N ASN A 18 8.24 -17.97 -5.78
CA ASN A 18 8.73 -16.91 -4.91
C ASN A 18 8.18 -15.57 -5.41
N ARG A 19 7.65 -14.77 -4.50
CA ARG A 19 7.05 -13.46 -4.78
C ARG A 19 7.74 -12.38 -3.97
N ARG A 20 7.71 -11.16 -4.48
CA ARG A 20 8.24 -9.98 -3.78
C ARG A 20 7.13 -9.33 -3.00
N ALA A 21 7.42 -8.98 -1.76
CA ALA A 21 6.55 -8.20 -0.90
C ALA A 21 7.30 -6.95 -0.40
N TYR A 22 6.55 -5.96 0.05
CA TYR A 22 7.10 -4.81 0.74
C TYR A 22 6.52 -4.75 2.14
N VAL A 23 7.37 -4.64 3.16
CA VAL A 23 6.98 -4.71 4.56
C VAL A 23 7.40 -3.49 5.36
N VAL A 24 6.59 -3.12 6.33
CA VAL A 24 6.89 -2.05 7.28
C VAL A 24 6.25 -2.39 8.63
N CYS A 25 6.94 -2.13 9.74
CA CYS A 25 6.43 -2.46 11.08
C CYS A 25 7.02 -1.55 12.18
N ASN A 26 7.00 -0.23 11.96
CA ASN A 26 7.60 0.76 12.86
C ASN A 26 6.62 1.24 13.94
N VAL A 27 5.81 0.34 14.50
CA VAL A 27 4.71 0.69 15.41
C VAL A 27 5.16 1.36 16.72
N ASP A 28 6.42 1.18 17.08
CA ASP A 28 7.07 1.71 18.29
C ASP A 28 7.79 3.05 18.07
N GLN A 29 7.90 3.52 16.82
CA GLN A 29 8.58 4.76 16.49
C GLN A 29 7.64 5.97 16.56
N PRO A 30 8.09 7.14 17.03
CA PRO A 30 7.33 8.38 16.94
C PRO A 30 7.36 8.94 15.52
N ASN A 31 6.31 9.68 15.13
CA ASN A 31 6.24 10.44 13.87
C ASN A 31 6.52 9.60 12.60
N VAL A 32 6.00 8.38 12.56
CA VAL A 32 6.14 7.47 11.41
C VAL A 32 5.50 8.09 10.17
N ASP A 33 6.26 8.11 9.07
CA ASP A 33 5.83 8.64 7.78
C ASP A 33 6.57 7.91 6.64
N ASN A 34 6.21 6.65 6.44
CA ASN A 34 6.89 5.75 5.53
C ASN A 34 6.16 5.66 4.20
N TRP A 35 6.84 6.03 3.11
CA TRP A 35 6.26 6.00 1.77
C TRP A 35 6.89 4.90 0.92
N LEU A 36 6.04 4.18 0.19
CA LEU A 36 6.41 3.25 -0.88
C LEU A 36 5.74 3.72 -2.15
N ARG A 37 6.44 3.71 -3.28
CA ARG A 37 5.89 4.13 -4.57
C ARG A 37 6.08 3.04 -5.62
N THR A 38 5.08 2.88 -6.47
CA THR A 38 5.21 2.06 -7.67
C THR A 38 6.21 2.64 -8.66
N PRO A 39 6.66 1.87 -9.66
CA PRO A 39 7.17 2.42 -10.91
C PRO A 39 6.11 3.25 -11.66
N LYS A 40 6.53 3.96 -12.71
CA LYS A 40 5.63 4.70 -13.59
C LYS A 40 4.69 3.73 -14.32
N ILE A 41 3.39 3.99 -14.28
CA ILE A 41 2.39 3.20 -14.98
C ILE A 41 1.78 4.06 -16.09
N ASN A 42 1.87 3.61 -17.33
CA ASN A 42 1.23 4.29 -18.46
C ASN A 42 -0.26 3.98 -18.47
N VAL A 43 -1.10 5.00 -18.65
CA VAL A 43 -2.56 4.90 -18.60
C VAL A 43 -3.15 4.21 -19.84
N LYS A 44 -2.42 4.15 -20.96
CA LYS A 44 -2.78 3.47 -22.22
C LYS A 44 -4.20 3.80 -22.74
N GLY A 45 -4.62 5.04 -22.51
CA GLY A 45 -5.93 5.57 -22.93
C GLY A 45 -7.11 5.09 -22.06
N ALA A 46 -6.87 4.47 -20.91
CA ALA A 46 -7.90 4.28 -19.89
C ALA A 46 -8.39 5.64 -19.37
N ASN A 47 -9.65 5.71 -18.95
CA ASN A 47 -10.18 6.87 -18.21
C ASN A 47 -10.34 6.56 -16.71
N ARG A 48 -10.14 5.29 -16.34
CA ARG A 48 -10.21 4.83 -14.97
C ARG A 48 -9.25 3.67 -14.76
N LEU A 49 -8.58 3.68 -13.62
CA LEU A 49 -7.77 2.57 -13.14
C LEU A 49 -8.39 1.99 -11.88
N HIS A 50 -8.34 0.67 -11.75
CA HIS A 50 -8.62 0.00 -10.47
C HIS A 50 -7.31 -0.52 -9.91
N VAL A 51 -7.00 -0.12 -8.68
CA VAL A 51 -5.84 -0.58 -7.91
C VAL A 51 -6.35 -1.61 -6.92
N GLU A 52 -5.97 -2.85 -7.13
CA GLU A 52 -6.18 -3.96 -6.21
C GLU A 52 -4.92 -4.15 -5.39
N VAL A 53 -5.05 -4.05 -4.07
CA VAL A 53 -3.97 -4.20 -3.11
C VAL A 53 -4.24 -5.45 -2.30
N THR A 54 -3.35 -6.43 -2.41
CA THR A 54 -3.35 -7.63 -1.58
C THR A 54 -2.32 -7.44 -0.47
N PHE A 55 -2.73 -7.56 0.79
CA PHE A 55 -1.86 -7.27 1.92
C PHE A 55 -2.23 -8.08 3.17
N THR A 56 -1.30 -8.14 4.12
CA THR A 56 -1.58 -8.57 5.50
C THR A 56 -1.34 -7.41 6.45
N MET A 57 -2.00 -7.46 7.60
CA MET A 57 -1.87 -6.46 8.64
C MET A 57 -1.84 -7.16 9.99
N ARG A 58 -0.95 -6.73 10.87
CA ARG A 58 -0.87 -7.27 12.24
C ARG A 58 -1.75 -6.45 13.17
N ASP A 59 -2.45 -7.15 14.06
CA ASP A 59 -3.33 -6.54 15.05
C ASP A 59 -2.52 -5.70 16.05
N CYS A 60 -2.95 -4.48 16.35
CA CYS A 60 -2.24 -3.59 17.26
C CYS A 60 -2.17 -4.12 18.70
N SER A 61 -3.12 -4.96 19.12
CA SER A 61 -3.11 -5.61 20.44
C SER A 61 -1.93 -6.57 20.63
N GLU A 62 -1.27 -6.98 19.54
CA GLU A 62 -0.11 -7.87 19.56
C GLU A 62 1.21 -7.19 19.98
N PHE A 63 1.20 -5.87 20.17
CA PHE A 63 2.40 -5.11 20.51
C PHE A 63 2.41 -4.70 21.99
N PRO A 64 3.37 -5.18 22.79
CA PRO A 64 3.44 -4.87 24.21
C PRO A 64 3.91 -3.43 24.46
N GLY A 65 3.56 -2.88 25.64
CA GLY A 65 4.34 -1.78 26.23
C GLY A 65 4.22 -0.39 25.60
N ASN A 66 3.06 0.02 25.10
CA ASN A 66 2.73 1.38 24.61
C ASN A 66 2.79 1.62 23.09
N ALA A 67 2.41 0.66 22.25
CA ALA A 67 2.09 0.97 20.85
C ALA A 67 0.79 1.80 20.71
N ARG A 68 0.59 2.85 21.54
CA ARG A 68 -0.56 3.78 21.47
C ARG A 68 -0.63 4.50 20.13
N SER A 69 0.50 4.63 19.46
CA SER A 69 0.64 5.18 18.11
C SER A 69 0.26 4.18 17.02
N CYS A 70 0.14 2.88 17.35
CA CYS A 70 -0.13 1.83 16.37
C CYS A 70 -1.40 2.15 15.57
N LYS A 71 -1.32 1.92 14.26
CA LYS A 71 -2.41 2.10 13.32
C LYS A 71 -2.71 0.78 12.63
N GLU A 72 -3.97 0.60 12.28
CA GLU A 72 -4.44 -0.55 11.52
C GLU A 72 -5.02 -0.10 10.18
N THR A 73 -4.36 0.91 9.61
CA THR A 73 -4.70 1.47 8.31
C THR A 73 -3.45 1.98 7.63
N PHE A 74 -3.43 1.97 6.30
CA PHE A 74 -2.49 2.74 5.48
C PHE A 74 -3.26 3.60 4.49
N ARG A 75 -2.58 4.56 3.87
CA ARG A 75 -3.20 5.39 2.84
C ARG A 75 -2.68 5.03 1.46
N LEU A 76 -3.58 4.96 0.50
CA LEU A 76 -3.28 4.84 -0.92
C LEU A 76 -3.38 6.22 -1.56
N TYR A 77 -2.33 6.60 -2.29
CA TYR A 77 -2.22 7.86 -2.99
C TYR A 77 -1.95 7.64 -4.48
N ALA A 78 -2.23 8.66 -5.30
CA ALA A 78 -1.80 8.72 -6.68
C ALA A 78 -1.24 10.09 -7.06
N VAL A 79 -0.39 10.11 -8.09
CA VAL A 79 -0.05 11.33 -8.80
C VAL A 79 -0.01 11.06 -10.28
N GLN A 80 -0.64 11.94 -11.06
CA GLN A 80 -0.71 11.83 -12.51
C GLN A 80 0.29 12.77 -13.18
N LEU A 81 0.93 12.28 -14.24
CA LEU A 81 1.87 13.04 -15.06
C LEU A 81 1.47 13.04 -16.54
N MET A 82 1.63 14.19 -17.18
CA MET A 82 1.68 14.27 -18.64
C MET A 82 3.01 13.70 -19.16
N ASN A 83 3.07 13.32 -20.43
CA ASN A 83 4.27 12.70 -21.01
C ASN A 83 5.56 13.54 -20.89
N ASN A 84 5.43 14.87 -20.88
CA ASN A 84 6.54 15.81 -20.74
C ASN A 84 6.83 16.23 -19.28
N GLU A 85 6.00 15.82 -18.32
CA GLU A 85 6.19 16.13 -16.90
C GLU A 85 7.15 15.12 -16.26
N GLN A 86 8.09 15.63 -15.47
CA GLN A 86 8.96 14.80 -14.64
C GLN A 86 8.36 14.66 -13.24
N TYR A 87 8.55 13.48 -12.65
CA TYR A 87 8.18 13.25 -11.25
C TYR A 87 9.05 14.11 -10.33
N GLN A 88 8.43 14.89 -9.44
CA GLN A 88 9.13 15.88 -8.63
C GLN A 88 9.87 15.30 -7.40
N ASN A 89 9.78 13.99 -7.15
CA ASN A 89 10.34 13.35 -5.96
C ASN A 89 9.91 13.97 -4.63
N ALA A 90 8.69 14.51 -4.61
CA ALA A 90 8.01 15.01 -3.42
C ALA A 90 7.25 13.87 -2.71
N TRP A 91 7.27 13.89 -1.37
CA TRP A 91 6.72 12.85 -0.50
C TRP A 91 5.80 13.48 0.56
N ASP A 92 4.92 14.36 0.12
CA ASP A 92 3.97 15.09 0.96
C ASP A 92 2.55 15.01 0.38
N SER A 93 1.55 15.27 1.22
CA SER A 93 0.15 15.16 0.81
C SER A 93 -0.33 16.26 -0.13
N ASP A 94 0.45 17.32 -0.35
CA ASP A 94 0.05 18.42 -1.23
C ASP A 94 0.34 18.07 -2.69
N TYR A 95 1.37 17.24 -2.93
CA TYR A 95 1.71 16.71 -4.25
C TYR A 95 0.93 15.44 -4.64
N TRP A 96 0.46 14.67 -3.65
CA TRP A 96 -0.17 13.36 -3.85
C TRP A 96 -1.68 13.38 -3.58
N ASP A 97 -2.48 12.94 -4.55
CA ASP A 97 -3.93 12.78 -4.39
C ASP A 97 -4.23 11.61 -3.45
N LEU A 98 -4.91 11.86 -2.34
CA LEU A 98 -5.42 10.79 -1.48
C LEU A 98 -6.54 10.03 -2.20
N ILE A 99 -6.34 8.74 -2.46
CA ILE A 99 -7.37 7.85 -3.00
C ILE A 99 -8.25 7.33 -1.86
N ASP A 100 -7.64 6.69 -0.86
CA ASP A 100 -8.36 6.17 0.29
C ASP A 100 -7.44 5.88 1.49
N ARG A 101 -8.04 5.73 2.66
CA ARG A 101 -7.44 5.10 3.85
C ARG A 101 -7.92 3.65 3.95
N ILE A 102 -7.03 2.71 3.66
CA ILE A 102 -7.31 1.29 3.59
C ILE A 102 -7.12 0.63 4.96
N THR A 103 -8.06 -0.24 5.35
CA THR A 103 -8.06 -1.09 6.56
C THR A 103 -8.14 -2.56 6.15
N ALA A 104 -7.78 -3.47 7.06
CA ALA A 104 -7.98 -4.91 6.89
C ALA A 104 -9.43 -5.30 7.25
N ASP A 105 -10.29 -5.48 6.24
CA ASP A 105 -11.70 -5.83 6.44
C ASP A 105 -11.93 -7.33 6.71
N THR A 106 -11.10 -8.20 6.12
CA THR A 106 -11.23 -9.65 6.30
C THR A 106 -10.68 -10.11 7.66
N GLY A 107 -9.60 -9.49 8.13
CA GLY A 107 -8.99 -9.84 9.42
C GLY A 107 -7.56 -9.38 9.57
N ARG A 108 -7.09 -9.35 10.82
CA ARG A 108 -5.72 -8.98 11.21
C ARG A 108 -5.02 -10.19 11.80
N HIS A 109 -3.73 -10.31 11.54
CA HIS A 109 -2.90 -11.37 12.10
C HIS A 109 -2.69 -11.14 13.59
N SER A 110 -3.13 -12.10 14.41
CA SER A 110 -2.88 -12.18 15.85
C SER A 110 -2.24 -13.53 16.18
N LYS A 111 -1.29 -13.56 17.13
CA LYS A 111 -0.75 -14.83 17.65
C LYS A 111 -1.75 -15.52 18.58
N HIS A 112 -2.65 -14.77 19.19
CA HIS A 112 -3.68 -15.26 20.11
C HIS A 112 -4.88 -15.82 19.36
N ASP A 113 -5.17 -15.27 18.17
CA ASP A 113 -6.16 -15.81 17.25
C ASP A 113 -5.57 -15.98 15.84
N PRO A 114 -4.89 -17.11 15.58
CA PRO A 114 -4.35 -17.39 14.26
C PRO A 114 -5.44 -17.55 13.18
N THR A 115 -6.69 -17.78 13.58
CA THR A 115 -7.80 -18.01 12.64
C THR A 115 -8.26 -16.71 11.97
N THR A 116 -7.95 -15.54 12.56
CA THR A 116 -8.23 -14.22 11.98
C THR A 116 -7.12 -13.72 11.06
N ALA A 117 -5.99 -14.45 10.96
CA ALA A 117 -4.89 -14.09 10.07
C ALA A 117 -5.33 -14.20 8.61
N ALA A 118 -5.77 -13.08 8.05
CA ALA A 118 -6.29 -13.02 6.70
C ALA A 118 -5.34 -12.26 5.77
N VAL A 119 -5.21 -12.80 4.56
CA VAL A 119 -4.81 -12.00 3.41
C VAL A 119 -6.02 -11.13 3.03
N ASN A 120 -5.84 -9.82 3.09
CA ASN A 120 -6.84 -8.83 2.74
C ASN A 120 -6.66 -8.44 1.27
N GLN A 121 -7.75 -8.10 0.59
CA GLN A 121 -7.73 -7.62 -0.79
C GLN A 121 -8.70 -6.46 -0.95
N GLU A 122 -8.15 -5.28 -1.20
CA GLU A 122 -8.92 -4.05 -1.32
C GLU A 122 -8.78 -3.47 -2.72
N VAL A 123 -9.91 -3.15 -3.35
CA VAL A 123 -9.93 -2.56 -4.69
C VAL A 123 -10.40 -1.12 -4.58
N ARG A 124 -9.64 -0.19 -5.15
CA ARG A 124 -10.01 1.23 -5.25
C ARG A 124 -9.96 1.71 -6.68
N SER A 125 -10.92 2.57 -7.03
CA SER A 125 -11.04 3.15 -8.36
C SER A 125 -10.47 4.57 -8.36
N TYR A 126 -9.72 4.91 -9.40
CA TYR A 126 -9.13 6.23 -9.58
C TYR A 126 -9.33 6.71 -11.02
N THR A 127 -9.91 7.90 -11.18
CA THR A 127 -10.11 8.51 -12.50
C THR A 127 -8.81 9.13 -13.00
N VAL A 128 -8.47 8.85 -14.25
CA VAL A 128 -7.23 9.31 -14.88
C VAL A 128 -7.54 10.22 -16.06
N THR A 129 -6.80 11.31 -16.15
CA THR A 129 -6.92 12.36 -17.18
C THR A 129 -5.59 12.68 -17.86
N LYS A 130 -4.46 12.21 -17.30
CA LYS A 130 -3.13 12.35 -17.89
C LYS A 130 -2.56 11.02 -18.39
N ASP A 131 -1.35 11.06 -18.96
CA ASP A 131 -0.74 9.94 -19.67
C ASP A 131 -0.19 8.83 -18.78
N ALA A 132 0.22 9.16 -17.55
CA ALA A 132 0.83 8.23 -16.62
C ALA A 132 0.43 8.51 -15.17
N VAL A 133 0.57 7.49 -14.33
CA VAL A 133 0.31 7.55 -12.90
C VAL A 133 1.44 6.86 -12.11
N TYR A 134 1.71 7.36 -10.92
CA TYR A 134 2.34 6.58 -9.85
C TYR A 134 1.31 6.37 -8.75
N PHE A 135 1.34 5.21 -8.11
CA PHE A 135 0.65 5.00 -6.84
C PHE A 135 1.66 5.00 -5.70
N ALA A 136 1.22 5.45 -4.53
CA ALA A 136 2.02 5.39 -3.32
C ALA A 136 1.23 4.87 -2.13
N PHE A 137 1.93 4.16 -1.25
CA PHE A 137 1.43 3.57 -0.03
C PHE A 137 2.12 4.24 1.14
N ARG A 138 1.33 4.88 1.98
CA ARG A 138 1.83 5.62 3.14
C ARG A 138 1.44 4.91 4.42
N ASP A 139 2.46 4.51 5.17
CA ASP A 139 2.36 4.03 6.53
C ASP A 139 2.61 5.16 7.53
N SER A 140 1.81 5.20 8.60
CA SER A 140 1.93 6.17 9.69
C SER A 140 1.95 5.50 11.06
N GLY A 141 2.51 4.29 11.16
CA GLY A 141 2.69 3.54 12.40
C GLY A 141 1.91 2.22 12.44
N ALA A 142 1.73 1.55 11.31
CA ALA A 142 1.13 0.25 11.18
C ALA A 142 2.19 -0.85 10.98
N CYS A 143 1.75 -2.11 11.04
CA CYS A 143 2.57 -3.27 10.70
C CYS A 143 1.90 -4.05 9.56
N ILE A 144 2.47 -3.91 8.36
CA ILE A 144 1.82 -4.27 7.08
C ILE A 144 2.82 -4.97 6.18
N SER A 145 2.34 -5.97 5.44
CA SER A 145 3.02 -6.52 4.26
C SER A 145 2.14 -6.33 3.03
N ILE A 146 2.59 -5.53 2.05
CA ILE A 146 1.98 -5.47 0.73
C ILE A 146 2.51 -6.65 -0.09
N LEU A 147 1.62 -7.60 -0.39
CA LEU A 147 1.94 -8.86 -1.05
C LEU A 147 1.80 -8.78 -2.57
N ASN A 148 0.85 -7.98 -3.06
CA ASN A 148 0.63 -7.77 -4.48
C ASN A 148 -0.08 -6.44 -4.72
N VAL A 149 0.27 -5.79 -5.83
CA VAL A 149 -0.44 -4.61 -6.34
C VAL A 149 -0.76 -4.87 -7.80
N LYS A 150 -2.05 -4.95 -8.12
CA LYS A 150 -2.54 -5.16 -9.48
C LYS A 150 -3.29 -3.93 -9.94
N VAL A 151 -2.91 -3.42 -11.11
CA VAL A 151 -3.55 -2.25 -11.72
C VAL A 151 -4.27 -2.70 -12.98
N LEU A 152 -5.58 -2.42 -13.02
CA LEU A 152 -6.47 -2.78 -14.11
C LEU A 152 -6.94 -1.53 -14.84
N GLU A 153 -6.84 -1.54 -16.17
CA GLU A 153 -7.18 -0.42 -17.05
C GLU A 153 -8.64 -0.55 -17.53
N PHE A 154 -9.42 0.53 -17.42
CA PHE A 154 -10.81 0.57 -17.89
C PHE A 154 -11.02 1.76 -18.83
N LYS A 155 -11.67 1.48 -19.96
CA LYS A 155 -12.12 2.48 -20.94
C LYS A 155 -13.63 2.51 -20.93
N LYS A 156 -14.21 3.65 -20.53
CA LYS A 156 -15.61 3.92 -20.85
C LYS A 156 -15.74 3.99 -22.37
N LEU A 157 -16.56 3.08 -22.93
CA LEU A 157 -16.97 3.08 -24.34
C LEU A 157 -17.82 4.30 -24.66
#